data_AF-A0A399NS50-F1
#
_entry.id   AF-A0A399NS50-F1
#
_cell.length_a   1.000
_cell.length_b   1.000
_cell.length_c   1.000
_cell.angle_alpha   90.00
_cell.angle_beta   90.00
_cell.angle_gamma   90.00
#
_symmetry.space_group_name_H-M   'P 1'
#
loop_
_entity.id
_entity.type
_entity.pdbx_description
1 polymer ?
#
loop_
_entity_poly.entity_id
_entity_poly.type
_entity_poly.pdbx_seq_one_letter_code
_entity_poly.pdbx_strand_id
1 'polypeptide(L)'
;AATDAIVAALEQGLPAVIDAGALDLVGRATGPVVVTPHFRELSRLLDGTGIRASAEEIAEDAPGWAERASRELGLCVLLKGATTFVVGGSARIAVRAG
;
A
#
# COMPACT_ATOMS: atom_id res chain seq x y z
N ALA A 1 -8.19 16.41 -15.51
CA ALA A 1 -9.41 16.79 -14.77
C ALA A 1 -9.58 15.95 -13.50
N ALA A 2 -9.91 14.65 -13.59
CA ALA A 2 -10.09 13.81 -12.39
C ALA A 2 -8.76 13.52 -11.65
N THR A 3 -7.71 13.14 -12.39
CA THR A 3 -6.36 12.91 -11.82
C THR A 3 -5.82 14.17 -11.15
N ASP A 4 -5.96 15.34 -11.76
CA ASP A 4 -5.49 16.61 -11.18
C ASP A 4 -6.19 16.93 -9.85
N ALA A 5 -7.49 16.64 -9.75
CA ALA A 5 -8.24 16.82 -8.51
C ALA A 5 -7.78 15.84 -7.42
N ILE A 6 -7.47 14.59 -7.79
CA ILE A 6 -6.91 13.60 -6.85
C ILE A 6 -5.52 14.06 -6.37
N VAL A 7 -4.65 14.48 -7.28
CA VAL A 7 -3.31 14.99 -6.92
C VAL A 7 -3.41 16.20 -5.99
N ALA A 8 -4.27 17.17 -6.33
CA ALA A 8 -4.49 18.34 -5.49
C ALA A 8 -5.03 17.97 -4.10
N ALA A 9 -5.85 16.92 -3.98
CA ALA A 9 -6.33 16.43 -2.68
C ALA A 9 -5.22 15.75 -1.88
N LEU A 10 -4.39 14.90 -2.52
CA LEU A 10 -3.27 14.22 -1.87
C LEU A 10 -2.20 15.20 -1.35
N GLU A 11 -2.04 16.34 -2.01
CA GLU A 11 -1.06 17.37 -1.63
C GLU A 11 -1.50 18.28 -0.46
N GLN A 12 -2.74 18.16 0.02
CA GLN A 12 -3.27 18.95 1.15
C GLN A 12 -2.71 18.55 2.52
N GLY A 13 -1.94 17.46 2.62
CA GLY A 13 -1.36 16.98 3.88
C GLY A 13 -2.37 16.29 4.81
N LEU A 14 -3.59 16.01 4.33
CA LEU A 14 -4.61 15.32 5.10
C LEU A 14 -4.42 13.79 5.05
N PRO A 15 -4.89 13.04 6.06
CA PRO A 15 -4.88 11.58 6.01
C PRO A 15 -5.65 11.04 4.80
N ALA A 16 -5.09 10.05 4.10
CA ALA A 16 -5.68 9.47 2.89
C ALA A 16 -5.64 7.94 2.88
N VAL A 17 -6.68 7.35 2.26
CA VAL A 17 -6.70 5.93 1.87
C VAL A 17 -6.59 5.86 0.36
N ILE A 18 -5.61 5.12 -0.15
CA ILE A 18 -5.30 5.04 -1.57
C ILE A 18 -5.41 3.57 -2.03
N ASP A 19 -6.26 3.33 -3.03
CA ASP A 19 -6.57 1.98 -3.55
C ASP A 19 -6.51 1.92 -5.08
N ALA A 20 -6.40 0.70 -5.60
CA ALA A 20 -6.51 0.35 -7.00
C ALA A 20 -5.66 1.27 -7.91
N GLY A 21 -6.27 1.86 -8.94
CA GLY A 21 -5.57 2.71 -9.91
C GLY A 21 -4.99 4.01 -9.34
N ALA A 22 -5.32 4.39 -8.10
CA ALA A 22 -4.72 5.56 -7.46
C ALA A 22 -3.38 5.23 -6.77
N LEU A 23 -3.00 3.95 -6.66
CA LEU A 23 -1.75 3.54 -6.02
C LEU A 23 -0.51 4.12 -6.71
N ASP A 24 -0.58 4.37 -8.02
CA ASP A 24 0.49 5.02 -8.79
C ASP A 24 0.74 6.49 -8.33
N LEU A 25 -0.21 7.07 -7.59
CA LEU A 25 -0.15 8.43 -7.06
C LEU A 25 0.27 8.49 -5.59
N VAL A 26 0.59 7.37 -4.94
CA VAL A 26 0.97 7.33 -3.51
C VAL A 26 2.11 8.32 -3.19
N GLY A 27 3.09 8.44 -4.07
CA GLY A 27 4.20 9.40 -3.91
C GLY A 27 3.82 10.88 -3.97
N ARG A 28 2.57 11.22 -4.32
CA ARG A 28 2.04 12.60 -4.29
C ARG A 28 1.44 12.97 -2.94
N ALA A 29 1.14 12.00 -2.09
CA ALA A 29 0.55 12.25 -0.79
C ALA A 29 1.57 12.90 0.15
N THR A 30 1.17 14.01 0.79
CA THR A 30 2.02 14.73 1.76
C THR A 30 1.60 14.50 3.21
N GLY A 31 0.45 13.86 3.44
CA GLY A 31 -0.08 13.48 4.74
C GLY A 31 0.07 11.99 5.06
N PRO A 32 -0.45 11.50 6.20
CA PRO A 32 -0.46 10.08 6.54
C PRO A 32 -1.24 9.24 5.51
N VAL A 33 -0.69 8.11 5.09
CA VAL A 33 -1.28 7.25 4.04
C VAL A 33 -1.57 5.85 4.56
N VAL A 34 -2.74 5.35 4.16
CA VAL A 34 -3.08 3.93 4.14
C VAL A 34 -3.20 3.48 2.68
N VAL A 35 -2.44 2.46 2.28
CA VAL A 35 -2.60 1.80 0.97
C VAL A 35 -3.30 0.47 1.15
N THR A 36 -4.15 0.09 0.20
CA THR A 36 -4.91 -1.16 0.26
C THR A 36 -4.64 -2.09 -0.93
N PRO A 37 -3.38 -2.46 -1.25
CA PRO A 37 -3.09 -3.23 -2.45
C PRO A 37 -3.49 -4.71 -2.31
N HIS A 38 -3.78 -5.37 -3.43
CA HIS A 38 -3.59 -6.81 -3.62
C HIS A 38 -2.12 -7.14 -3.97
N PHE A 39 -1.75 -8.42 -4.05
CA PHE A 39 -0.36 -8.84 -4.31
C PHE A 39 0.27 -8.23 -5.57
N ARG A 40 -0.46 -8.21 -6.70
CA ARG A 40 0.01 -7.61 -7.96
C ARG A 40 0.16 -6.09 -7.88
N GLU A 41 -0.69 -5.43 -7.10
CA GLU A 41 -0.64 -3.99 -6.91
C GLU A 41 0.54 -3.62 -6.00
N LEU A 42 0.79 -4.40 -4.95
CA LEU A 42 1.96 -4.23 -4.10
C LEU A 42 3.26 -4.45 -4.86
N SER A 43 3.32 -5.48 -5.71
CA SER A 43 4.44 -5.74 -6.61
C SER A 43 4.79 -4.52 -7.46
N ARG A 44 3.79 -3.91 -8.12
CA ARG A 44 3.99 -2.69 -8.93
C ARG A 44 4.41 -1.48 -8.10
N LEU A 45 3.76 -1.29 -6.94
CA LEU A 45 4.08 -0.19 -6.04
C LEU A 45 5.55 -0.26 -5.57
N LEU A 46 6.04 -1.44 -5.21
CA LEU A 46 7.42 -1.67 -4.80
C LEU A 46 8.41 -1.54 -5.96
N ASP A 47 8.05 -2.00 -7.16
CA ASP A 47 8.89 -1.84 -8.36
C ASP A 47 9.09 -0.35 -8.69
N GLY A 48 8.05 0.48 -8.48
CA GLY A 48 8.12 1.94 -8.58
C GLY A 48 9.13 2.59 -7.63
N THR A 49 9.53 1.91 -6.55
CA THR A 49 10.59 2.34 -5.63
C THR A 49 11.90 1.56 -5.79
N GLY A 50 12.02 0.75 -6.85
CA GLY A 50 13.20 -0.06 -7.14
C GLY A 50 13.29 -1.39 -6.38
N ILE A 51 12.27 -1.78 -5.63
CA ILE A 51 12.20 -3.06 -4.92
C ILE A 51 11.44 -4.06 -5.79
N ARG A 52 12.16 -5.01 -6.39
CA ARG A 52 11.54 -6.03 -7.24
C ARG A 52 11.04 -7.21 -6.39
N ALA A 53 9.76 -7.50 -6.53
CA ALA A 53 9.09 -8.66 -5.97
C ALA A 53 7.92 -9.05 -6.88
N SER A 54 7.85 -10.30 -7.29
CA SER A 54 6.70 -10.84 -8.02
C SER A 54 5.48 -10.96 -7.11
N ALA A 55 4.29 -11.08 -7.71
CA ALA A 55 3.07 -11.29 -6.93
C ALA A 55 3.08 -12.65 -6.23
N GLU A 56 3.76 -13.63 -6.81
CA GLU A 56 3.95 -14.98 -6.29
C GLU A 56 4.86 -14.96 -5.05
N GLU A 57 6.02 -14.32 -5.12
CA GLU A 57 6.91 -14.13 -3.95
C GLU A 57 6.21 -13.36 -2.82
N ILE A 58 5.38 -12.37 -3.18
CA ILE A 58 4.55 -11.64 -2.21
C ILE A 58 3.51 -12.57 -1.58
N ALA A 59 2.86 -13.44 -2.35
CA ALA A 59 1.86 -14.35 -1.81
C ALA A 59 2.48 -15.40 -0.87
N GLU A 60 3.70 -15.86 -1.15
CA GLU A 60 4.43 -16.85 -0.34
C GLU A 60 4.75 -16.33 1.09
N ASP A 61 5.07 -15.05 1.22
CA ASP A 61 5.25 -14.37 2.53
C ASP A 61 4.51 -13.03 2.58
N ALA A 62 3.19 -13.09 2.40
CA ALA A 62 2.34 -11.91 2.42
C ALA A 62 2.57 -11.00 3.64
N PRO A 63 2.70 -11.52 4.88
CA PRO A 63 2.81 -10.62 6.00
C PRO A 63 4.22 -10.03 6.16
N GLY A 64 5.29 -10.74 5.76
CA GLY A 64 6.64 -10.16 5.70
C GLY A 64 6.77 -9.09 4.61
N TRP A 65 6.12 -9.29 3.46
CA TRP A 65 6.08 -8.27 2.41
C TRP A 65 5.24 -7.04 2.77
N ALA A 66 4.13 -7.21 3.50
CA ALA A 66 3.36 -6.09 4.05
C ALA A 66 4.18 -5.25 5.05
N GLU A 67 4.95 -5.91 5.95
CA GLU A 67 5.88 -5.22 6.85
C GLU A 67 6.99 -4.49 6.13
N ARG A 68 7.63 -5.15 5.16
CA ARG A 68 8.66 -4.52 4.36
C ARG A 68 8.09 -3.30 3.64
N ALA A 69 6.98 -3.43 2.94
CA ALA A 69 6.35 -2.32 2.24
C ALA A 69 6.01 -1.15 3.18
N SER A 70 5.40 -1.44 4.34
CA SER A 70 5.09 -0.40 5.34
C SER A 70 6.34 0.35 5.80
N ARG A 71 7.43 -0.37 6.07
CA ARG A 71 8.71 0.22 6.50
C ARG A 71 9.38 1.04 5.41
N GLU A 72 9.53 0.48 4.21
CA GLU A 72 10.26 1.13 3.10
C GLU A 72 9.49 2.35 2.56
N LEU A 73 8.15 2.29 2.56
CA LEU A 73 7.30 3.37 2.05
C LEU A 73 6.86 4.37 3.14
N GLY A 74 7.11 4.07 4.42
CA GLY A 74 6.74 4.95 5.54
C GLY A 74 5.23 5.13 5.72
N LEU A 75 4.42 4.12 5.36
CA LEU A 75 2.96 4.19 5.32
C LEU A 75 2.30 2.94 5.91
N CYS A 76 0.98 2.98 6.11
CA CYS A 76 0.21 1.82 6.54
C CYS A 76 -0.24 0.99 5.32
N VAL A 77 -0.07 -0.33 5.38
CA VAL A 77 -0.42 -1.27 4.30
C VAL A 77 -1.53 -2.21 4.77
N LEU A 78 -2.61 -2.29 3.99
CA LEU A 78 -3.64 -3.31 4.10
C LEU A 78 -3.50 -4.23 2.89
N LEU A 79 -2.66 -5.25 3.01
CA LEU A 79 -2.42 -6.20 1.93
C LEU A 79 -3.59 -7.17 1.82
N LYS A 80 -4.45 -6.96 0.82
CA LYS A 80 -5.68 -7.72 0.58
C LYS A 80 -5.38 -9.09 -0.03
N GLY A 81 -5.98 -10.13 0.55
CA GLY A 81 -5.93 -11.53 0.10
C GLY A 81 -6.99 -12.37 0.82
N ALA A 82 -6.82 -13.70 0.88
CA ALA A 82 -7.70 -14.56 1.70
C ALA A 82 -7.63 -14.21 3.20
N THR A 83 -6.45 -13.77 3.65
CA THR A 83 -6.25 -13.05 4.91
C THR A 83 -5.73 -11.66 4.54
N THR A 84 -6.34 -10.60 5.07
CA THR A 84 -5.83 -9.24 4.93
C THR A 84 -4.83 -8.96 6.04
N PHE A 85 -3.64 -8.51 5.69
CA PHE A 85 -2.64 -8.08 6.66
C PHE A 85 -2.62 -6.56 6.76
N VAL A 86 -2.90 -6.04 7.95
CA VAL A 86 -2.86 -4.62 8.30
C VAL A 86 -1.55 -4.34 9.03
N VAL A 87 -0.68 -3.55 8.43
CA VAL A 87 0.66 -3.28 8.96
C VAL A 87 0.94 -1.78 8.96
N GLY A 88 1.46 -1.26 10.07
CA GLY A 88 1.82 0.15 10.21
C GLY A 88 2.48 0.43 11.55
N GLY A 89 3.62 1.12 11.54
CA GLY A 89 4.42 1.34 12.75
C GLY A 89 4.82 0.00 13.38
N SER A 90 4.50 -0.20 14.66
CA SER A 90 4.72 -1.47 15.37
C SER A 90 3.55 -2.45 15.29
N ALA A 91 2.43 -2.07 14.64
CA ALA A 91 1.25 -2.90 14.56
C ALA A 91 1.30 -3.84 13.36
N ARG A 92 0.94 -5.11 13.58
CA ARG A 92 0.68 -6.13 12.56
C ARG A 92 -0.53 -6.95 12.96
N ILE A 93 -1.60 -6.85 12.18
CA ILE A 93 -2.89 -7.51 12.45
C ILE A 93 -3.28 -8.33 11.22
N ALA A 94 -3.75 -9.57 11.44
CA ALA A 94 -4.30 -10.43 10.40
C ALA A 94 -5.81 -10.52 10.53
N VAL A 95 -6.54 -10.20 9.46
CA VAL A 95 -8.00 -10.23 9.40
C VAL A 95 -8.44 -11.28 8.39
N ARG A 96 -9.25 -12.25 8.81
CA ARG A 96 -9.89 -13.24 7.94
C ARG A 96 -11.36 -12.92 7.81
N ALA A 97 -11.89 -12.95 6.58
CA ALA A 97 -13.33 -13.00 6.40
C ALA A 97 -13.83 -14.36 6.92
N GLY A 98 -14.87 -14.33 7.76
CA GLY A 98 -15.56 -15.52 8.25
C GLY A 98 -16.51 -16.11 7.23
#